data_AF-A0A831Z487-F1
#
_entry.id   AF-A0A831Z487-F1
#
_cell.length_a   1.000
_cell.length_b   1.000
_cell.length_c   1.000
_cell.angle_alpha   90.00
_cell.angle_beta   90.00
_cell.angle_gamma   90.00
#
_symmetry.space_group_name_H-M   'P 1'
#
loop_
_entity.id
_entity.type
_entity.pdbx_description
1 polymer ?
#
loop_
_entity_poly.entity_id
_entity_poly.type
_entity_poly.pdbx_seq_one_letter_code
_entity_poly.pdbx_strand_id
1 'polypeptide(L)' 'MASFFQYTTWVEISRRAYLHNLQAFRRLVGPAVELTTVIKANAYGHGWKPIAALAREGGIRSFAVHSLAEA' A
#
# COMPACT_ATOMS: atom_id res chain seq x y z
N MET A 1 -2.53 1.67 20.38
CA MET A 1 -1.80 2.61 19.51
C MET A 1 -0.39 2.73 20.07
N ALA A 2 0.64 2.41 19.30
CA ALA A 2 2.01 2.72 19.72
C ALA A 2 2.14 4.24 19.83
N SER A 3 2.59 4.72 20.99
CA SER A 3 2.80 6.14 21.22
C SER A 3 4.04 6.58 20.43
N PHE A 4 3.83 7.27 19.31
CA PHE A 4 4.91 7.88 18.52
C PHE A 4 5.63 9.01 19.27
N PHE A 5 5.12 9.42 20.43
CA PHE A 5 5.63 10.54 21.22
C PHE A 5 6.99 10.28 21.91
N GLN A 6 7.61 9.10 21.72
CA GLN A 6 8.96 8.82 22.23
C GLN A 6 10.08 8.97 21.18
N TYR A 7 9.75 9.21 19.91
CA TYR A 7 10.74 9.37 18.83
C TYR A 7 10.64 10.75 18.20
N THR A 8 11.79 11.34 17.87
CA THR A 8 11.88 12.65 17.19
C THR A 8 12.04 12.53 15.67
N THR A 9 12.09 11.31 15.13
CA THR A 9 12.22 11.03 13.70
C THR A 9 11.12 10.06 13.29
N TRP A 10 10.48 10.33 12.14
CA TRP A 10 9.43 9.51 11.58
C TRP A 10 9.49 9.49 10.05
N VAL A 11 8.81 8.51 9.47
CA VAL A 11 8.56 8.44 8.03
C VAL A 11 7.08 8.75 7.81
N GLU A 12 6.78 9.81 7.08
CA GLU A 12 5.41 10.17 6.71
C GLU A 12 5.05 9.55 5.36
N ILE A 13 3.96 8.78 5.32
CA ILE A 13 3.44 8.16 4.10
C ILE A 13 2.16 8.88 3.66
N SER A 14 2.19 9.45 2.46
CA SER A 14 1.06 10.21 1.92
C SER A 14 -0.03 9.31 1.35
N ARG A 15 -1.18 9.28 2.03
CA ARG A 15 -2.42 8.65 1.51
C ARG A 15 -2.82 9.19 0.14
N ARG A 16 -2.74 10.52 -0.05
CA ARG A 16 -3.09 11.17 -1.32
C ARG A 16 -2.20 10.69 -2.46
N ALA A 17 -0.88 10.58 -2.22
CA ALA A 17 0.06 10.10 -3.23
C ALA A 17 -0.24 8.65 -3.64
N TYR A 18 -0.51 7.78 -2.66
CA TYR A 18 -0.86 6.39 -2.93
C TYR A 18 -2.11 6.26 -3.81
N LEU A 19 -3.22 6.91 -3.43
CA LEU A 19 -4.48 6.84 -4.18
C LEU A 19 -4.36 7.49 -5.56
N HIS A 20 -3.60 8.58 -5.69
CA HIS A 20 -3.29 9.20 -6.98
C HIS A 20 -2.59 8.20 -7.92
N ASN A 21 -1.55 7.52 -7.44
CA ASN A 21 -0.77 6.58 -8.24
C ASN A 21 -1.61 5.38 -8.66
N LEU A 22 -2.43 4.85 -7.74
CA LEU A 22 -3.35 3.77 -8.04
C LEU A 22 -4.35 4.16 -9.14
N GLN A 23 -4.91 5.37 -9.08
CA GLN A 23 -5.79 5.90 -10.13
C GLN A 23 -5.04 6.12 -11.46
N ALA A 24 -3.78 6.53 -11.42
CA ALA A 24 -2.96 6.67 -12.62
C ALA A 24 -2.76 5.31 -13.32
N PHE A 25 -2.43 4.25 -12.57
CA PHE A 25 -2.35 2.90 -13.13
C PHE A 25 -3.70 2.41 -13.65
N ARG A 26 -4.78 2.64 -12.91
CA ARG A 26 -6.14 2.28 -13.36
C ARG A 26 -6.52 2.95 -14.68
N ARG A 27 -6.19 4.24 -14.86
CA ARG A 27 -6.40 4.95 -16.14
C ARG A 27 -5.58 4.36 -17.28
N LEU A 28 -4.36 3.89 -16.99
CA LEU A 28 -3.46 3.33 -17.99
C LEU A 28 -3.90 1.94 -18.47
N VAL A 29 -4.27 1.05 -17.55
CA VAL A 29 -4.60 -0.36 -17.89
C VAL A 29 -6.08 -0.58 -18.19
N GLY A 30 -6.94 0.38 -17.87
CA GLY A 30 -8.39 0.28 -18.03
C GLY A 30 -9.09 -0.50 -16.89
N PRO A 31 -10.44 -0.49 -16.85
CA PRO A 31 -11.21 -1.05 -15.74
C PRO A 31 -11.25 -2.59 -15.72
N ALA A 32 -11.06 -3.25 -16.86
CA ALA A 32 -11.15 -4.71 -16.97
C ALA A 32 -9.89 -5.45 -16.49
N VAL A 33 -8.76 -4.76 -16.37
CA VAL A 33 -7.49 -5.37 -15.96
C VAL A 33 -7.42 -5.44 -14.43
N GLU A 34 -7.13 -6.62 -13.88
CA GLU A 34 -6.90 -6.74 -12.44
C GLU A 34 -5.60 -6.02 -12.05
N LEU A 35 -5.64 -5.25 -10.97
CA LEU A 35 -4.46 -4.64 -10.37
C LEU A 35 -4.15 -5.37 -9.06
N THR A 36 -2.90 -5.77 -8.89
CA THR A 36 -2.38 -6.42 -7.68
C THR A 36 -1.42 -5.47 -6.98
N THR A 37 -1.62 -5.20 -5.69
CA THR A 37 -0.67 -4.40 -4.91
C THR A 37 0.40 -5.32 -4.32
N VAL A 38 1.65 -5.10 -4.73
CA VAL A 38 2.79 -5.83 -4.17
C VAL A 38 3.19 -5.19 -2.85
N ILE A 39 3.07 -5.92 -1.74
CA ILE A 39 3.34 -5.44 -0.37
C ILE A 39 4.50 -6.18 0.31
N LYS A 40 5.34 -6.88 -0.47
CA LYS A 40 6.57 -7.52 0.04
C LYS A 40 7.49 -6.52 0.75
N ALA A 41 8.36 -7.03 1.62
CA ALA A 41 9.30 -6.25 2.43
C ALA A 41 8.61 -5.12 3.21
N ASN A 42 7.52 -5.45 3.90
CA ASN A 42 6.70 -4.51 4.66
C ASN A 42 6.19 -3.33 3.79
N ALA A 43 5.65 -3.66 2.61
CA ALA A 43 5.32 -2.70 1.55
C ALA A 43 6.48 -1.77 1.23
N TYR A 44 7.64 -2.34 0.93
CA TYR A 44 8.85 -1.59 0.60
C TYR A 44 9.19 -0.53 1.67
N GLY A 45 9.05 -0.88 2.95
CA GLY A 45 9.29 0.01 4.09
C GLY A 45 8.18 1.01 4.43
N HIS A 46 7.09 1.06 3.66
CA HIS A 46 5.97 1.99 3.90
C HIS A 46 4.98 1.49 4.97
N GLY A 47 5.10 0.23 5.39
CA GLY A 47 4.15 -0.41 6.30
C GLY A 47 3.07 -1.16 5.53
N TRP A 48 3.06 -2.50 5.61
CA TRP A 48 2.12 -3.29 4.82
C TRP A 48 0.67 -3.08 5.26
N LYS A 49 0.38 -2.92 6.56
CA LYS A 49 -0.97 -2.70 7.08
C LYS A 49 -1.64 -1.44 6.53
N PRO A 50 -1.05 -0.23 6.68
CA PRO A 50 -1.65 0.99 6.14
C PRO A 50 -1.75 0.94 4.61
N ILE A 51 -0.73 0.42 3.91
CA ILE A 51 -0.78 0.29 2.44
C ILE A 51 -1.88 -0.67 1.99
N ALA A 52 -2.05 -1.83 2.63
CA ALA A 52 -3.12 -2.77 2.31
C ALA A 52 -4.51 -2.17 2.55
N ALA A 53 -4.69 -1.38 3.62
CA ALA A 53 -5.94 -0.67 3.87
C ALA A 53 -6.25 0.36 2.77
N LEU A 54 -5.26 1.17 2.36
CA LEU A 54 -5.41 2.12 1.27
C LEU A 54 -5.65 1.45 -0.09
N ALA A 55 -4.99 0.32 -0.34
CA ALA A 55 -5.21 -0.48 -1.54
C ALA A 55 -6.68 -0.94 -1.63
N ARG A 56 -7.22 -1.46 -0.53
CA ARG A 56 -8.62 -1.88 -0.44
C ARG A 56 -9.58 -0.72 -0.64
N GLU A 57 -9.27 0.45 -0.06
CA GLU A 57 -10.05 1.66 -0.29
C GLU A 57 -10.09 2.05 -1.77
N GLY A 58 -8.97 1.89 -2.47
CA GLY A 58 -8.86 2.12 -3.91
C GLY A 58 -9.39 0.97 -4.79
N GLY A 59 -10.07 -0.02 -4.22
CA GLY A 59 -10.71 -1.13 -4.94
C GLY A 59 -9.79 -2.32 -5.26
N ILE A 60 -8.56 -2.36 -4.73
CA ILE A 60 -7.67 -3.52 -4.88
C ILE A 60 -8.10 -4.63 -3.93
N ARG A 61 -8.19 -5.86 -4.46
CA ARG A 61 -8.47 -7.07 -3.68
C ARG A 61 -7.35 -8.10 -3.72
N SER A 62 -6.34 -7.88 -4.55
CA SER A 62 -5.24 -8.81 -4.81
C SER A 62 -3.93 -8.24 -4.29
N PHE A 63 -3.18 -9.07 -3.58
CA PHE A 63 -1.90 -8.71 -2.96
C PHE A 63 -0.83 -9.73 -3.30
N ALA A 64 0.41 -9.27 -3.47
CA ALA A 64 1.56 -10.13 -3.67
C ALA A 64 2.66 -9.84 -2.65
N VAL A 65 3.27 -10.90 -2.14
CA VAL A 65 4.33 -10.87 -1.13
C VAL A 65 5.53 -11.71 -1.59
N HIS A 66 6.68 -11.62 -0.91
CA HIS A 66 7.86 -12.38 -1.31
C HIS A 66 7.86 -13.81 -0.74
N SER A 67 7.31 -14.02 0.45
CA SER A 67 7.37 -15.30 1.16
C SER A 67 6.08 -15.62 1.91
N LEU A 68 5.93 -16.88 2.32
CA LEU A 68 4.78 -17.32 3.13
C LEU A 68 4.71 -16.59 4.49
N ALA A 69 5.84 -16.21 5.07
CA ALA A 69 5.85 -15.46 6.34
C ALA A 69 5.24 -14.05 6.22
N GLU A 70 5.17 -13.51 5.00
CA GLU A 70 4.54 -12.21 4.72
C GLU A 70 3.06 -12.34 4.30
N ALA A 71 2.57 -13.56 4.01
CA ALA A 71 1.20 -13.82 3.54
C ALA A 71 0.20 -13.87 4.70
#